data_AF-A0A0J6S7T7-F1
#
_entry.id   AF-A0A0J6S7T7-F1
#
_cell.length_a   1.000
_cell.length_b   1.000
_cell.length_c   1.000
_cell.angle_alpha   90.00
_cell.angle_beta   90.00
_cell.angle_gamma   90.00
#
_symmetry.space_group_name_H-M   'P 1'
#
loop_
_entity.id
_entity.type
_entity.pdbx_description
1 polymer ?
#
loop_
_entity_poly.entity_id
_entity_poly.type
_entity_poly.pdbx_seq_one_letter_code
_entity_poly.pdbx_strand_id
1 'polypeptide(L)'
;MRIIWDEPKRETNLAKHGLDFADARDRFVFEDAVILPSYTDPNGRPRFLALNELDGRLVAVVFSPLGTEALALISLRPANRKERRIFEDA
;
A
#
# COMPACT_ATOMS: atom_id res chain seq x y z
N MET A 1 8.30 -6.89 -11.99
CA MET A 1 8.24 -5.70 -11.13
C MET A 1 8.55 -6.12 -9.71
N ARG A 2 9.44 -5.41 -8.99
CA ARG A 2 9.83 -5.69 -7.60
C ARG A 2 9.01 -4.86 -6.63
N ILE A 3 8.82 -5.32 -5.41
CA ILE A 3 8.27 -4.52 -4.31
C ILE A 3 9.39 -4.26 -3.32
N ILE A 4 9.67 -3.00 -3.04
CA ILE A 4 10.78 -2.57 -2.17
C ILE A 4 10.32 -1.53 -1.16
N TRP A 5 11.15 -1.26 -0.16
CA TRP A 5 10.94 -0.24 0.86
C TRP A 5 12.27 0.11 1.52
N ASP A 6 12.28 1.23 2.26
CA ASP A 6 13.36 1.55 3.18
C ASP A 6 13.13 0.81 4.51
N GLU A 7 14.14 0.11 5.05
CA GLU A 7 13.96 -0.71 6.26
C GLU A 7 13.50 0.11 7.49
N PRO A 8 14.06 1.31 7.78
CA PRO A 8 13.55 2.15 8.88
C PRO A 8 12.07 2.52 8.70
N LYS A 9 11.60 2.61 7.44
CA LYS A 9 10.21 2.89 7.13
C LYS A 9 9.32 1.68 7.41
N ARG A 10 9.77 0.47 7.08
CA ARG A 10 9.07 -0.78 7.40
C ARG A 10 8.91 -0.93 8.91
N GLU A 11 9.99 -0.77 9.67
CA GLU A 11 9.97 -0.87 11.13
C GLU A 11 8.99 0.13 11.76
N THR A 12 9.05 1.40 11.33
CA THR A 12 8.14 2.44 11.80
C THR A 12 6.68 2.12 11.44
N ASN A 13 6.43 1.60 10.23
CA ASN A 13 5.08 1.21 9.82
C ASN A 13 4.55 0.03 10.64
N LEU A 14 5.38 -0.99 10.84
CA LEU A 14 5.05 -2.17 11.63
C LEU A 14 4.72 -1.80 13.07
N ALA A 15 5.56 -0.98 13.72
CA ALA A 15 5.31 -0.50 15.08
C ALA A 15 4.00 0.32 15.18
N LYS A 16 3.68 1.12 14.17
CA LYS A 16 2.51 2.00 14.18
C LYS A 16 1.20 1.27 13.82
N HIS A 17 1.24 0.31 12.92
CA HIS A 17 0.05 -0.28 12.30
C HIS A 17 -0.10 -1.79 12.51
N GLY A 18 0.93 -2.47 13.02
CA GLY A 18 0.91 -3.92 13.25
C GLY A 18 0.86 -4.75 11.95
N LEU A 19 1.24 -4.15 10.82
CA LEU A 19 1.26 -4.79 9.51
C LEU A 19 2.64 -4.60 8.86
N ASP A 20 3.22 -5.69 8.38
CA ASP A 20 4.56 -5.72 7.80
C ASP A 20 4.51 -5.55 6.27
N PHE A 21 5.42 -4.76 5.71
CA PHE A 21 5.57 -4.64 4.26
C PHE A 21 5.99 -5.95 3.60
N ALA A 22 6.71 -6.81 4.31
CA ALA A 22 7.04 -8.14 3.82
C ALA A 22 5.78 -8.98 3.56
N ASP A 23 4.77 -8.86 4.43
CA ASP A 23 3.48 -9.53 4.25
C ASP A 23 2.76 -9.04 3.01
N ALA A 24 2.74 -7.72 2.79
CA ALA A 24 2.16 -7.16 1.58
C ALA A 24 2.91 -7.60 0.32
N ARG A 25 4.25 -7.62 0.32
CA ARG A 25 5.02 -8.12 -0.82
C ARG A 25 4.67 -9.57 -1.17
N ASP A 26 4.52 -10.42 -0.17
CA ASP A 26 4.43 -11.86 -0.37
C ASP A 26 2.98 -12.32 -0.62
N ARG A 27 1.98 -11.59 -0.12
CA ARG A 27 0.58 -12.07 -0.05
C ARG A 27 -0.48 -11.07 -0.51
N PHE A 28 -0.16 -9.78 -0.65
CA PHE A 28 -1.14 -8.81 -1.16
C PHE A 28 -1.25 -8.93 -2.69
N VAL A 29 -2.45 -9.15 -3.19
CA VAL A 29 -2.74 -9.27 -4.63
C VAL A 29 -3.03 -7.88 -5.20
N PHE A 30 -2.11 -7.34 -5.99
CA PHE A 30 -2.25 -6.00 -6.59
C PHE A 30 -3.18 -5.99 -7.80
N GLU A 31 -3.29 -7.11 -8.50
CA GLU A 31 -4.09 -7.28 -9.71
C GLU A 31 -5.58 -7.07 -9.47
N ASP A 32 -6.07 -7.52 -8.31
CA ASP A 32 -7.47 -7.40 -7.89
C ASP A 32 -7.73 -6.17 -7.00
N ALA A 33 -6.70 -5.34 -6.78
CA ALA A 33 -6.82 -4.20 -5.89
C ALA A 33 -7.51 -3.01 -6.56
N VAL A 34 -8.34 -2.30 -5.80
CA VAL A 34 -8.86 -0.98 -6.22
C VAL A 34 -7.73 0.03 -6.12
N ILE A 35 -7.31 0.59 -7.25
CA ILE A 35 -6.21 1.57 -7.34
C ILE A 35 -6.76 3.00 -7.42
N LEU A 36 -6.34 3.85 -6.49
CA LEU A 36 -6.70 5.27 -6.43
C LEU A 36 -5.46 6.18 -6.43
N PRO A 37 -5.56 7.40 -6.96
CA PRO A 37 -4.57 8.44 -6.72
C PRO A 37 -4.43 8.74 -5.22
N SER A 38 -3.21 8.99 -4.78
CA SER A 38 -2.90 9.46 -3.43
C SER A 38 -2.16 10.79 -3.47
N TYR A 39 -1.75 11.29 -2.30
CA TYR A 39 -0.96 12.51 -2.18
C TYR A 39 0.41 12.34 -2.86
N THR A 40 0.94 13.37 -3.50
CA THR A 40 2.29 13.33 -4.08
C THR A 40 3.36 13.44 -3.02
N ASP A 41 4.56 12.95 -3.31
CA ASP A 41 5.71 13.23 -2.44
C ASP A 41 6.18 14.70 -2.58
N PRO A 42 7.08 15.17 -1.68
CA PRO A 42 7.62 16.54 -1.76
C PRO A 42 8.38 16.88 -3.05
N ASN A 43 8.83 15.85 -3.79
CA ASN A 43 9.55 15.99 -5.05
C ASN A 43 8.63 15.82 -6.28
N GLY A 44 7.31 15.79 -6.07
CA GLY A 44 6.31 15.65 -7.13
C GLY A 44 6.12 14.24 -7.66
N ARG A 45 6.69 13.21 -7.04
CA ARG A 45 6.47 11.81 -7.48
C ARG A 45 5.04 11.38 -7.13
N PRO A 46 4.33 10.72 -8.07
CA PRO A 46 2.99 10.24 -7.82
C PRO A 46 3.02 9.10 -6.80
N ARG A 47 2.00 9.07 -5.94
CA ARG A 47 1.70 7.94 -5.07
C ARG A 47 0.29 7.47 -5.34
N PHE A 48 0.09 6.19 -5.11
CA PHE A 48 -1.18 5.52 -5.29
C PHE A 48 -1.56 4.79 -4.02
N LEU A 49 -2.86 4.55 -3.88
CA LEU A 49 -3.45 3.74 -2.83
C LEU A 49 -4.03 2.50 -3.49
N ALA A 50 -3.59 1.32 -3.07
CA ALA A 50 -4.23 0.04 -3.38
C ALA A 50 -5.08 -0.41 -2.19
N LEU A 51 -6.33 -0.76 -2.45
CA LEU A 51 -7.25 -1.36 -1.48
C LEU A 51 -7.51 -2.81 -1.89
N ASN A 52 -7.18 -3.74 -1.00
CA ASN A 52 -7.55 -5.15 -1.13
C ASN A 52 -7.45 -5.83 0.23
N GLU A 53 -7.94 -7.06 0.33
CA GLU A 53 -7.77 -7.89 1.50
C GLU A 53 -6.34 -8.44 1.63
N LEU A 54 -5.86 -8.47 2.88
CA LEU A 54 -4.66 -9.17 3.30
C LEU A 54 -5.04 -9.99 4.54
N ASP A 55 -4.96 -11.31 4.44
CA ASP A 55 -5.35 -12.25 5.50
C ASP A 55 -6.78 -12.01 6.05
N GLY A 56 -7.74 -11.78 5.15
CA GLY A 56 -9.14 -11.52 5.51
C GLY A 56 -9.38 -10.15 6.16
N ARG A 57 -8.42 -9.22 6.06
CA ARG A 57 -8.58 -7.83 6.52
C ARG A 57 -8.40 -6.90 5.34
N LEU A 58 -9.38 -6.03 5.11
CA LEU A 58 -9.24 -4.96 4.12
C LEU A 58 -8.17 -3.95 4.56
N VAL A 59 -7.10 -3.87 3.79
CA VAL A 59 -5.95 -2.98 4.03
C VAL A 59 -5.79 -1.96 2.92
N ALA A 60 -5.05 -0.91 3.26
CA ALA A 60 -4.68 0.19 2.42
C ALA A 60 -3.15 0.21 2.26
N VAL A 61 -2.67 0.01 1.03
CA VAL A 61 -1.25 0.06 0.67
C VAL A 61 -0.98 1.35 -0.09
N VAL A 62 -0.21 2.26 0.48
CA VAL A 62 0.29 3.44 -0.24
C VAL A 62 1.64 3.10 -0.86
N PHE A 63 1.77 3.30 -2.17
CA PHE A 63 3.00 2.99 -2.90
C PHE A 63 3.32 4.04 -3.97
N SER A 64 4.56 4.06 -4.44
CA SER A 64 5.00 4.90 -5.57
C SER A 64 5.77 4.06 -6.59
N PRO A 65 5.48 4.18 -7.89
CA PRO A 65 6.27 3.53 -8.93
C PRO A 65 7.70 4.09 -9.00
N LEU A 66 8.67 3.20 -9.14
CA LEU A 66 10.06 3.53 -9.40
C LEU A 66 10.41 3.04 -10.82
N GLY A 67 10.13 3.92 -11.79
CA GLY A 67 10.20 3.55 -13.20
C GLY A 67 9.22 2.41 -13.51
N THR A 68 9.67 1.45 -14.31
CA THR A 68 8.92 0.23 -14.67
C THR A 68 9.36 -1.00 -13.87
N GLU A 69 10.38 -0.85 -13.01
CA GLU A 69 11.06 -1.98 -12.40
C GLU A 69 10.52 -2.32 -11.02
N ALA A 70 10.06 -1.32 -10.25
CA ALA A 70 9.66 -1.53 -8.86
C ALA A 70 8.51 -0.64 -8.37
N LEU A 71 7.84 -1.09 -7.32
CA LEU A 71 6.93 -0.31 -6.49
C LEU A 71 7.58 -0.12 -5.11
N ALA A 72 7.70 1.13 -4.67
CA ALA A 72 8.15 1.46 -3.32
C ALA A 72 6.94 1.53 -2.37
N LEU A 73 6.90 0.68 -1.34
CA LEU A 73 5.89 0.73 -0.30
C LEU A 73 6.18 1.87 0.68
N ILE A 74 5.14 2.63 0.98
CA ILE A 74 5.22 3.86 1.78
C ILE A 74 4.34 3.75 3.03
N SER A 75 3.21 3.05 2.96
CA SER A 75 2.35 2.81 4.11
C SER A 75 1.54 1.54 3.91
N LEU A 76 1.34 0.79 4.98
CA LEU A 76 0.44 -0.36 5.04
C LEU A 76 -0.34 -0.24 6.33
N ARG A 77 -1.65 -0.13 6.22
CA ARG A 77 -2.55 0.06 7.36
C ARG A 77 -3.93 -0.54 7.09
N PRO A 78 -4.75 -0.77 8.12
CA PRO A 78 -6.16 -1.05 7.90
C PRO A 78 -6.83 0.05 7.06
N ALA A 79 -7.74 -0.37 6.18
CA ALA A 79 -8.57 0.56 5.43
C ALA A 79 -9.50 1.33 6.37
N ASN A 80 -9.58 2.64 6.19
CA ASN A 80 -10.50 3.49 6.94
C ASN A 80 -11.94 3.35 6.41
N ARG A 81 -12.92 3.91 7.12
CA ARG A 81 -14.35 3.80 6.76
C ARG A 81 -14.66 4.25 5.33
N LYS A 82 -14.00 5.31 4.85
CA LYS A 82 -14.21 5.83 3.48
C LYS A 82 -13.65 4.86 2.44
N GLU A 83 -12.45 4.35 2.68
CA GLU A 83 -11.78 3.36 1.81
C GLU A 83 -12.56 2.04 1.75
N ARG A 84 -13.09 1.57 2.88
CA ARG A 84 -13.95 0.37 2.91
C ARG A 84 -15.16 0.52 1.99
N ARG A 85 -15.85 1.65 2.09
CA ARG A 85 -17.01 1.94 1.24
C ARG A 85 -16.64 1.98 -0.24
N ILE A 86 -15.50 2.60 -0.58
CA ILE A 86 -15.02 2.63 -1.97
C ILE A 86 -14.79 1.20 -2.47
N PHE A 87 -14.16 0.34 -1.67
CA PHE A 87 -13.89 -1.05 -2.04
C PHE A 87 -15.18 -1.87 -2.21
N GLU A 88 -16.19 -1.65 -1.36
CA GLU A 88 -17.51 -2.31 -1.45
C GLU A 88 -18.33 -1.86 -2.68
N ASP A 89 -18.12 -0.62 -3.14
CA ASP A 89 -18.81 -0.02 -4.29
C ASP A 89 -18.11 -0.28 -5.63
N ALA A 90 -16.93 -0.92 -5.63
CA ALA A 90 -16.10 -1.19 -6.82
C ALA A 90 -16.44 -2.55 -7.47
#